data_AF-A0A3D5CFQ5-F1
#
_entry.id   AF-A0A3D5CFQ5-F1
#
_cell.length_a   1.000
_cell.length_b   1.000
_cell.length_c   1.000
_cell.angle_alpha   90.00
_cell.angle_beta   90.00
_cell.angle_gamma   90.00
#
_symmetry.space_group_name_H-M   'P 1'
#
loop_
_entity.id
_entity.type
_entity.pdbx_description
1 polymer ?
#
loop_
_entity_poly.entity_id
_entity_poly.type
_entity_poly.pdbx_seq_one_letter_code
_entity_poly.pdbx_strand_id
1 'polypeptide(L)'
;MPLARRTIAVMVMCATSMVALAACSTTVSLQPAPDANNPRCAEVTVRFPQTLDGFERRWTDAQATGAWGEQGGGSNIIVACGVDVPGPTTLPCSTLSGVDWIVDD
;
A
#
# COMPACT_ATOMS: atom_id res chain seq x y z
N MET A 1 18.81 45.02 -2.72
CA MET A 1 18.54 44.17 -3.91
C MET A 1 19.22 42.78 -3.89
N PRO A 2 20.51 42.58 -3.51
CA PRO A 2 21.13 41.24 -3.56
C PRO A 2 20.61 40.29 -2.46
N LEU A 3 20.27 40.80 -1.27
CA LEU A 3 19.69 39.98 -0.19
C LEU A 3 18.31 39.42 -0.57
N ALA A 4 17.44 40.22 -1.18
CA ALA A 4 16.11 39.78 -1.62
C ALA A 4 16.19 38.70 -2.73
N ARG A 5 17.21 38.78 -3.59
CA ARG A 5 17.45 37.77 -4.64
C ARG A 5 17.96 36.44 -4.06
N ARG A 6 18.80 36.50 -3.02
CA ARG A 6 19.29 35.31 -2.30
C ARG A 6 18.18 34.63 -1.50
N THR A 7 17.30 35.38 -0.83
CA THR A 7 16.19 34.80 -0.07
C THR A 7 15.15 34.12 -0.98
N ILE A 8 14.83 34.71 -2.14
CA ILE A 8 13.94 34.09 -3.12
C ILE A 8 14.55 32.78 -3.67
N ALA A 9 15.84 32.77 -4.01
CA ALA A 9 16.51 31.57 -4.53
C ALA A 9 16.50 30.42 -3.50
N VAL A 10 16.74 30.72 -2.22
CA VAL A 10 16.68 29.71 -1.14
C VAL A 10 15.26 29.17 -0.96
N MET A 11 14.24 30.04 -0.96
CA MET A 11 12.84 29.59 -0.83
C MET A 11 12.43 28.67 -1.99
N VAL A 12 12.78 29.03 -3.23
CA VAL A 12 12.48 28.19 -4.40
C VAL A 12 13.17 26.83 -4.28
N MET A 13 14.44 26.81 -3.88
CA MET A 13 15.20 25.56 -3.72
C MET A 13 14.64 24.67 -2.59
N CYS A 14 14.20 25.25 -1.47
CA CYS A 14 13.53 24.50 -0.41
C CYS A 14 12.18 23.95 -0.89
N ALA A 15 11.37 24.77 -1.58
CA ALA A 15 10.07 24.34 -2.09
C ALA A 15 10.19 23.19 -3.09
N THR A 16 11.11 23.27 -4.05
CA THR A 16 11.33 22.20 -5.02
C THR A 16 11.86 20.92 -4.36
N SER A 17 12.73 21.06 -3.37
CA SER A 17 13.24 19.90 -2.60
C SER A 17 12.13 19.18 -1.83
N MET A 18 11.23 19.93 -1.18
CA MET A 18 10.09 19.34 -0.45
C MET A 18 9.14 18.57 -1.38
N VAL A 19 8.81 19.14 -2.54
CA VAL A 19 7.94 18.47 -3.52
C VAL A 19 8.61 17.20 -4.06
N ALA A 20 9.91 17.26 -4.36
CA ALA A 20 10.66 16.10 -4.85
C ALA A 20 10.71 14.95 -3.82
N LEU A 21 10.91 15.26 -2.54
CA LEU A 21 10.91 14.24 -1.48
C LEU A 21 9.54 13.60 -1.28
N ALA A 22 8.45 14.39 -1.34
CA ALA A 22 7.09 13.88 -1.19
C ALA A 22 6.69 12.88 -2.29
N ALA A 23 7.21 13.06 -3.50
CA ALA A 23 6.96 12.13 -4.61
C ALA A 23 7.59 10.74 -4.37
N CYS A 24 8.73 10.68 -3.69
CA CYS A 24 9.47 9.43 -3.46
C CYS A 24 8.92 8.57 -2.32
N SER A 25 8.04 9.08 -1.45
CA SER A 25 7.56 8.36 -0.25
C SER A 25 6.18 7.69 -0.42
N THR A 26 5.67 7.58 -1.64
CA THR A 26 4.29 7.14 -1.88
C THR A 26 4.09 5.63 -1.89
N THR A 27 5.17 4.85 -2.03
CA THR A 27 5.12 3.39 -2.04
C THR A 27 4.96 2.82 -0.64
N VAL A 28 3.97 1.95 -0.45
CA VAL A 28 3.77 1.20 0.80
C VAL A 28 4.79 0.08 0.86
N SER A 29 5.65 0.11 1.87
CA SER A 29 6.66 -0.93 2.06
C SER A 29 6.04 -2.15 2.73
N LEU A 30 6.16 -3.31 2.07
CA LEU A 30 5.61 -4.57 2.53
C LEU A 30 6.66 -5.68 2.41
N GLN A 31 6.43 -6.79 3.10
CA GLN A 31 7.20 -8.01 2.90
C GLN A 31 6.40 -8.97 2.01
N PRO A 32 6.99 -9.55 0.95
CA PRO A 32 6.31 -10.58 0.17
C PRO A 32 6.05 -11.81 1.05
N ALA A 33 4.91 -12.47 0.81
CA ALA A 33 4.61 -13.73 1.46
C ALA A 33 5.51 -14.87 0.94
N PRO A 34 5.67 -15.99 1.68
CA PRO A 34 6.57 -17.08 1.31
C PRO A 34 6.33 -17.64 -0.10
N ASP A 35 5.08 -17.73 -0.54
CA ASP A 35 4.70 -18.25 -1.87
C ASP A 35 4.23 -17.13 -2.83
N ALA A 36 4.69 -15.89 -2.64
CA ALA A 36 4.27 -14.74 -3.46
C ALA A 36 4.58 -14.90 -4.96
N ASN A 37 5.56 -15.74 -5.32
CA ASN A 37 5.95 -15.98 -6.71
C ASN A 37 5.11 -17.09 -7.38
N ASN A 38 4.06 -17.60 -6.71
CA ASN A 38 3.15 -18.57 -7.29
C ASN A 38 2.45 -17.97 -8.53
N PRO A 39 2.49 -18.61 -9.71
CA PRO A 39 1.84 -18.09 -10.91
C PRO A 39 0.33 -17.81 -10.74
N ARG A 40 -0.34 -18.51 -9.82
CA ARG A 40 -1.76 -18.27 -9.51
C ARG A 40 -1.99 -16.91 -8.87
N CYS A 41 -1.01 -16.35 -8.15
CA CYS A 41 -1.11 -14.99 -7.61
C CYS A 41 -1.22 -13.94 -8.73
N ALA A 42 -0.63 -14.20 -9.92
CA ALA A 42 -0.75 -13.31 -11.06
C ALA A 42 -2.20 -13.21 -11.56
N GLU A 43 -2.99 -14.30 -11.51
CA GLU A 43 -4.39 -14.29 -11.95
C GLU A 43 -5.25 -13.30 -11.13
N VAL A 44 -4.89 -13.10 -9.86
CA VAL A 44 -5.58 -12.21 -8.93
C VAL A 44 -5.02 -10.78 -9.02
N THR A 45 -3.70 -10.63 -8.94
CA THR A 45 -3.05 -9.30 -8.79
C THR A 45 -3.22 -8.43 -10.03
N VAL A 46 -3.26 -9.02 -11.24
CA VAL A 46 -3.52 -8.27 -12.48
C VAL A 46 -4.93 -7.70 -12.55
N ARG A 47 -5.84 -8.17 -11.70
CA ARG A 47 -7.24 -7.75 -11.63
C ARG A 47 -7.52 -6.81 -10.44
N PHE A 48 -6.50 -6.41 -9.69
CA PHE A 48 -6.69 -5.47 -8.59
C PHE A 48 -7.33 -4.16 -9.08
N PRO A 49 -8.47 -3.76 -8.49
CA PRO A 49 -9.18 -2.56 -8.92
C PRO A 49 -8.40 -1.30 -8.53
N GLN A 50 -8.67 -0.19 -9.25
CA GLN A 50 -8.11 1.11 -8.87
C GLN A 50 -8.67 1.63 -7.55
N THR A 51 -9.91 1.29 -7.23
CA THR A 51 -10.57 1.67 -5.99
C THR A 51 -11.12 0.45 -5.26
N LEU A 52 -11.07 0.47 -3.92
CA LEU A 52 -11.65 -0.56 -3.06
C LEU A 52 -12.14 0.09 -1.77
N ASP A 53 -13.42 -0.12 -1.45
CA ASP A 53 -14.10 0.51 -0.32
C ASP A 53 -13.95 2.05 -0.27
N GLY A 54 -13.99 2.69 -1.45
CA GLY A 54 -13.81 4.15 -1.57
C GLY A 54 -12.36 4.64 -1.45
N PHE A 55 -11.39 3.76 -1.15
CA PHE A 55 -9.98 4.10 -1.12
C PHE A 55 -9.31 3.92 -2.47
N GLU A 56 -8.39 4.83 -2.80
CA GLU A 56 -7.55 4.76 -4.00
C GLU A 56 -6.39 3.79 -3.81
N ARG A 57 -6.02 3.10 -4.90
CA ARG A 57 -4.91 2.14 -4.90
C ARG A 57 -3.57 2.86 -4.73
N ARG A 58 -2.69 2.25 -3.95
CA ARG A 58 -1.31 2.68 -3.71
C ARG A 58 -0.33 1.66 -4.27
N TRP A 59 0.84 2.17 -4.68
CA TRP A 59 1.95 1.31 -5.09
C TRP A 59 2.53 0.58 -3.89
N THR A 60 2.92 -0.67 -4.09
CA THR A 60 3.64 -1.50 -3.11
C THR A 60 4.99 -1.92 -3.70
N ASP A 61 5.96 -2.23 -2.85
CA ASP A 61 7.31 -2.69 -3.25
C ASP A 61 7.51 -4.21 -3.14
N ALA A 62 6.49 -4.95 -2.66
CA ALA A 62 6.52 -6.39 -2.53
C ALA A 62 5.74 -7.11 -3.64
N GLN A 63 6.24 -8.27 -4.07
CA GLN A 63 5.58 -9.10 -5.07
C GLN A 63 4.22 -9.60 -4.57
N ALA A 64 3.25 -9.68 -5.49
CA ALA A 64 1.91 -10.20 -5.24
C ALA A 64 1.18 -9.51 -4.07
N THR A 65 1.43 -8.21 -3.89
CA THR A 65 0.76 -7.37 -2.91
C THR A 65 -0.05 -6.25 -3.55
N GLY A 66 -1.00 -5.70 -2.80
CA GLY A 66 -1.76 -4.51 -3.14
C GLY A 66 -2.11 -3.71 -1.88
N ALA A 67 -2.27 -2.40 -2.02
CA ALA A 67 -2.66 -1.53 -0.92
C ALA A 67 -3.67 -0.47 -1.38
N TRP A 68 -4.59 -0.11 -0.49
CA TRP A 68 -5.53 1.01 -0.67
C TRP A 68 -5.60 1.84 0.60
N GLY A 69 -5.66 3.16 0.45
CA GLY A 69 -5.75 4.09 1.58
C GLY A 69 -5.49 5.54 1.20
N GLU A 70 -5.58 6.43 2.19
CA GLU A 70 -5.31 7.86 2.00
C GLU A 70 -3.81 8.15 1.80
N GLN A 71 -3.49 9.20 1.04
CA GLN A 71 -2.11 9.66 0.90
C GLN A 71 -1.59 10.29 2.19
N GLY A 72 -0.42 9.86 2.67
CA GLY A 72 0.16 10.34 3.93
C GLY A 72 -0.49 9.77 5.21
N GLY A 73 -1.57 8.99 5.09
CA GLY A 73 -2.16 8.19 6.16
C GLY A 73 -1.68 6.72 6.14
N GLY A 74 -2.25 5.89 7.03
CA GLY A 74 -2.04 4.45 7.03
C GLY A 74 -2.69 3.75 5.83
N SER A 75 -2.27 2.53 5.52
CA SER A 75 -2.98 1.67 4.57
C SER A 75 -4.22 1.10 5.26
N ASN A 76 -5.41 1.28 4.67
CA ASN A 76 -6.65 0.75 5.22
C ASN A 76 -6.89 -0.69 4.79
N ILE A 77 -6.42 -1.04 3.59
CA ILE A 77 -6.54 -2.39 3.03
C ILE A 77 -5.19 -2.81 2.49
N ILE A 78 -4.71 -3.97 2.93
CA ILE A 78 -3.51 -4.64 2.42
C ILE A 78 -3.94 -6.00 1.91
N VAL A 79 -3.51 -6.34 0.70
CA VAL A 79 -3.67 -7.67 0.12
C VAL A 79 -2.28 -8.27 -0.07
N ALA A 80 -2.09 -9.51 0.38
CA ALA A 80 -0.91 -10.32 0.11
C ALA A 80 -1.37 -11.71 -0.37
N CYS A 81 -0.80 -12.19 -1.46
CA CYS A 81 -1.02 -13.53 -1.97
C CYS A 81 0.20 -14.42 -1.70
N GLY A 82 -0.04 -15.72 -1.48
CA GLY A 82 1.01 -16.68 -1.11
C GLY A 82 1.30 -16.75 0.39
N VAL A 83 0.34 -16.30 1.21
CA VAL A 83 0.35 -16.49 2.67
C VAL A 83 -0.04 -17.92 3.03
N ASP A 84 0.39 -18.38 4.20
CA ASP A 84 -0.01 -19.69 4.71
C ASP A 84 -1.51 -19.76 4.97
N VAL A 85 -2.12 -20.90 4.63
CA VAL A 85 -3.53 -21.14 4.96
C VAL A 85 -3.64 -21.26 6.48
N PRO A 86 -4.52 -20.48 7.12
CA PRO A 86 -4.67 -20.54 8.56
C PRO A 86 -5.11 -21.95 8.99
N GLY A 87 -4.47 -22.45 10.04
CA GLY A 87 -4.88 -23.68 10.70
C GLY A 87 -6.15 -23.50 11.55
N PRO A 88 -6.60 -24.55 12.24
CA PRO A 88 -7.69 -24.44 13.20
C PRO A 88 -7.40 -23.36 14.25
N THR A 89 -8.40 -22.53 14.53
CA THR A 89 -8.29 -21.40 15.47
C THR A 89 -9.49 -21.35 16.39
N THR A 90 -9.33 -20.71 17.56
CA THR A 90 -10.42 -20.36 18.48
C THR A 90 -10.89 -18.91 18.30
N LEU A 91 -10.27 -18.17 17.39
CA LEU A 91 -10.69 -16.81 17.04
C LEU A 91 -12.09 -16.82 16.40
N PRO A 92 -12.86 -15.72 16.52
CA PRO A 92 -14.15 -15.62 15.86
C PRO A 92 -14.04 -15.80 14.34
N CYS A 93 -14.89 -16.66 13.79
CA CYS A 93 -15.00 -16.87 12.34
C CYS A 93 -16.33 -16.31 11.82
N SER A 94 -16.28 -15.58 10.70
CA SER A 94 -17.46 -15.04 10.02
C SER A 94 -17.46 -15.49 8.56
N THR A 95 -18.57 -16.07 8.10
CA THR A 95 -18.74 -16.46 6.70
C THR A 95 -19.37 -15.32 5.91
N LEU A 96 -18.65 -14.82 4.89
CA LEU A 96 -19.09 -13.77 3.99
C LEU A 96 -18.97 -14.25 2.56
N SER A 97 -20.09 -14.25 1.81
CA SER A 97 -20.14 -14.71 0.41
C SER A 97 -19.54 -16.12 0.19
N GLY A 98 -19.69 -17.02 1.16
CA GLY A 98 -19.15 -18.38 1.10
C GLY A 98 -17.64 -18.48 1.37
N VAL A 99 -17.01 -17.40 1.85
CA VAL A 99 -15.62 -17.38 2.31
C VAL A 99 -15.60 -17.20 3.82
N ASP A 100 -14.84 -18.02 4.52
CA ASP A 100 -14.66 -17.93 5.97
C ASP A 100 -13.51 -16.96 6.30
N TRP A 101 -13.83 -15.97 7.15
CA TRP A 101 -12.90 -14.95 7.61
C TRP A 101 -12.63 -15.13 9.10
N ILE A 102 -11.34 -15.11 9.46
CA ILE A 102 -10.91 -15.05 10.86
C ILE A 102 -10.87 -13.58 11.25
N VAL A 103 -11.59 -13.22 12.32
CA VAL A 103 -11.59 -11.88 12.88
C VAL A 103 -10.57 -11.85 14.01
N ASP A 104 -9.62 -10.92 13.92
CA ASP A 104 -8.55 -10.67 14.88
C ASP A 104 -8.58 -9.17 15.27
N ASP A 105 -7.99 -8.83 16.42
CA ASP A 105 -8.10 -7.51 17.08
C ASP A 105 -7.22 -6.40 16.46
#